data_AF-A0A9D4BQC6-F1
#
_entry.id   AF-A0A9D4BQC6-F1
#
_cell.length_a   1.000
_cell.length_b   1.000
_cell.length_c   1.000
_cell.angle_alpha   90.00
_cell.angle_beta   90.00
_cell.angle_gamma   90.00
#
_symmetry.space_group_name_H-M   'P 1'
#
loop_
_entity.id
_entity.type
_entity.pdbx_description
1 polymer ?
#
loop_
_entity_poly.entity_id
_entity_poly.type
_entity_poly.pdbx_seq_one_letter_code
_entity_poly.pdbx_strand_id
1 'polypeptide(L)'
;MNTSEEIGLPYPAAPRGKDNIPIVFLPSSTSKLHLHAQYSAACEERNARCVKISAFKSIWLHCIPHTKIAKPRKDVCGTWTSLAL
;
A
#
# COMPACT_ATOMS: atom_id res chain seq x y z
N MET A 1 -41.21 14.22 15.37
CA MET A 1 -40.64 14.78 14.13
C MET A 1 -39.37 14.01 13.83
N ASN A 2 -39.39 13.27 12.72
CA ASN A 2 -38.33 12.41 12.23
C ASN A 2 -37.52 13.21 11.21
N THR A 3 -36.22 13.34 11.40
CA THR A 3 -35.27 13.91 10.42
C THR A 3 -34.03 13.04 10.36
N SER A 4 -34.21 11.77 9.96
CA SER A 4 -33.12 10.83 9.67
C SER A 4 -33.03 10.45 8.18
N GLU A 5 -33.52 11.33 7.30
CA GLU A 5 -33.42 11.19 5.85
C GLU A 5 -32.68 12.38 5.25
N GLU A 6 -31.37 12.48 5.47
CA GLU A 6 -30.51 13.37 4.69
C GLU A 6 -29.20 12.65 4.31
N ILE A 7 -29.34 11.80 3.28
CA ILE A 7 -28.33 11.47 2.26
C ILE A 7 -26.89 11.30 2.77
N GLY A 8 -26.67 10.26 3.58
CA GLY A 8 -25.38 9.58 3.63
C GLY A 8 -25.57 8.18 3.08
N LEU A 9 -25.08 7.89 1.87
CA LEU A 9 -24.95 6.50 1.42
C LEU A 9 -24.26 5.73 2.56
N PRO A 10 -24.88 4.65 3.11
CA PRO A 10 -24.22 3.88 4.15
C PRO A 10 -22.88 3.43 3.56
N TYR A 11 -21.80 3.79 4.24
CA TYR A 11 -20.45 3.41 3.84
C TYR A 11 -20.49 1.92 3.50
N PRO A 12 -20.14 1.50 2.27
CA PRO A 12 -20.22 0.10 1.90
C PRO A 12 -19.42 -0.65 2.94
N ALA A 13 -20.09 -1.55 3.68
CA ALA A 13 -19.51 -2.23 4.82
C ALA A 13 -18.13 -2.72 4.40
N ALA A 14 -17.08 -2.10 4.96
CA ALA A 14 -15.71 -2.45 4.63
C ALA A 14 -15.62 -3.97 4.81
N PRO A 15 -15.10 -4.73 3.82
CA PRO A 15 -15.10 -6.18 3.91
C PRO A 15 -14.52 -6.57 5.26
N ARG A 16 -15.36 -7.15 6.13
CA ARG A 16 -14.97 -7.67 7.43
C ARG A 16 -14.12 -8.91 7.17
N GLY A 17 -12.88 -8.67 6.79
CA GLY A 17 -11.98 -9.65 6.22
C GLY A 17 -10.63 -9.58 6.91
N LYS A 18 -10.53 -10.36 7.99
CA LYS A 18 -9.30 -10.84 8.63
C LYS A 18 -8.53 -9.80 9.45
N ASP A 19 -8.83 -9.85 10.75
CA ASP A 19 -8.22 -9.12 11.87
C ASP A 19 -8.36 -7.60 11.73
N ASN A 20 -8.73 -6.90 12.79
CA ASN A 20 -8.93 -5.44 12.80
C ASN A 20 -7.63 -4.62 12.59
N ILE A 21 -6.64 -5.18 11.89
CA ILE A 21 -5.35 -4.57 11.62
C ILE A 21 -5.51 -3.67 10.38
N PRO A 22 -5.35 -2.36 10.51
CA PRO A 22 -5.48 -1.44 9.39
C PRO A 22 -4.42 -1.74 8.33
N ILE A 23 -4.82 -1.66 7.06
CA ILE A 23 -3.90 -1.79 5.93
C ILE A 23 -3.02 -0.54 5.88
N VAL A 24 -1.70 -0.72 5.90
CA VAL A 24 -0.74 0.36 5.71
C VAL A 24 -0.37 0.42 4.23
N PHE A 25 -0.57 1.58 3.62
CA PHE A 25 -0.22 1.82 2.22
C PHE A 25 1.11 2.57 2.12
N LEU A 26 2.09 1.95 1.47
CA LEU A 26 3.33 2.61 1.06
C LEU A 26 3.10 3.41 -0.24
N PRO A 27 3.88 4.48 -0.48
CA PRO A 27 3.81 5.26 -1.70
C PRO A 27 3.94 4.41 -2.97
N SER A 28 3.26 4.80 -4.04
CA SER A 28 3.33 4.10 -5.34
C SER A 28 4.69 4.19 -6.03
N SER A 29 5.52 5.16 -5.64
CA SER A 29 6.92 5.27 -6.06
C SER A 29 7.82 4.20 -5.43
N THR A 30 7.34 3.52 -4.39
CA THR A 30 8.11 2.49 -3.69
C THR A 30 7.93 1.13 -4.36
N SER A 31 8.98 0.31 -4.35
CA SER A 31 8.92 -1.08 -4.82
C SER A 31 9.51 -2.03 -3.78
N LYS A 32 9.09 -3.31 -3.78
CA LYS A 32 9.70 -4.34 -2.91
C LYS A 32 11.20 -4.52 -3.20
N LEU A 33 11.65 -4.20 -4.41
CA LEU A 33 13.07 -4.21 -4.76
C LEU A 33 13.81 -3.04 -4.09
N HIS A 34 13.24 -1.84 -4.14
CA HIS A 34 13.80 -0.66 -3.47
C HIS A 34 13.91 -0.86 -1.94
N LEU A 35 12.86 -1.41 -1.32
CA LEU A 35 12.87 -1.74 0.11
C LEU A 35 13.92 -2.81 0.45
N HIS A 36 14.11 -3.80 -0.43
CA HIS A 36 15.14 -4.83 -0.23
C HIS A 36 16.55 -4.26 -0.34
N ALA A 37 16.77 -3.28 -1.23
CA ALA A 37 18.05 -2.58 -1.32
C ALA A 37 18.37 -1.81 -0.02
N GLN A 38 17.40 -1.06 0.51
CA GLN A 38 17.53 -0.39 1.82
C GLN A 38 17.77 -1.38 2.96
N TYR A 39 17.02 -2.48 2.99
CA TYR A 39 17.22 -3.56 3.96
C TYR A 39 18.63 -4.17 3.86
N SER A 40 19.14 -4.37 2.66
CA SER A 40 20.46 -4.96 2.44
C SER A 40 21.57 -4.02 2.92
N ALA A 41 21.47 -2.73 2.59
CA ALA A 41 22.40 -1.71 3.09
C ALA A 41 22.40 -1.65 4.62
N ALA A 42 21.22 -1.65 5.26
CA ALA A 42 21.12 -1.67 6.72
C ALA A 42 21.67 -2.95 7.36
N CYS A 43 21.60 -4.09 6.66
CA CYS A 43 22.23 -5.33 7.12
C CYS A 43 23.76 -5.22 7.06
N GLU A 44 24.30 -4.67 5.98
CA GLU A 44 25.74 -4.47 5.81
C GLU A 44 26.31 -3.53 6.89
N GLU A 45 25.66 -2.38 7.13
CA GLU A 45 26.02 -1.44 8.20
C GLU A 45 26.05 -2.09 9.59
N ARG A 46 25.18 -3.07 9.83
CA ARG A 46 25.07 -3.79 11.11
C ARG A 46 25.85 -5.09 11.14
N ASN A 47 26.62 -5.40 10.10
CA ASN A 47 27.32 -6.67 9.91
C ASN A 47 26.40 -7.90 10.11
N ALA A 48 25.15 -7.78 9.64
CA ALA A 48 24.12 -8.80 9.75
C ALA A 48 23.95 -9.56 8.43
N ARG A 49 23.55 -10.84 8.52
CA ARG A 49 23.29 -11.65 7.35
C ARG A 49 22.03 -11.16 6.61
N CYS A 50 22.20 -10.71 5.38
CA CYS A 50 21.10 -10.34 4.49
C CYS A 50 20.50 -11.56 3.78
N VAL A 51 19.17 -11.60 3.64
CA VAL A 51 18.48 -12.60 2.81
C VAL A 51 18.31 -12.13 1.37
N LYS A 52 18.25 -13.08 0.41
CA LYS A 52 17.97 -12.77 -1.00
C LYS A 52 16.55 -12.22 -1.19
N ILE A 53 16.35 -11.45 -2.25
CA ILE A 53 15.06 -10.80 -2.60
C ILE A 53 13.87 -11.76 -2.61
N SER A 54 14.05 -13.01 -3.04
CA SER A 54 12.97 -14.02 -3.04
C SER A 54 12.50 -14.33 -1.62
N ALA A 55 13.42 -14.64 -0.71
CA ALA A 55 13.13 -14.89 0.69
C ALA A 55 12.56 -13.64 1.37
N PHE A 56 13.11 -12.46 1.08
CA PHE A 56 12.57 -11.19 1.57
C PHE A 56 11.09 -11.00 1.19
N LYS A 57 10.71 -11.28 -0.06
CA LYS A 57 9.31 -11.19 -0.51
C LYS A 57 8.41 -12.18 0.20
N SER A 58 8.88 -13.41 0.46
CA SER A 58 8.13 -14.41 1.22
C SER A 58 7.93 -13.98 2.68
N ILE A 59 8.99 -13.52 3.35
CA ILE A 59 8.93 -13.01 4.72
C ILE A 59 7.95 -11.82 4.80
N TRP A 60 8.01 -10.89 3.86
CA TRP A 60 7.09 -9.77 3.78
C TRP A 60 5.61 -10.23 3.75
N LEU A 61 5.30 -11.22 2.92
CA LEU A 61 3.94 -11.74 2.77
C LEU A 61 3.44 -12.42 4.04
N HIS A 62 4.31 -13.10 4.78
CA HIS A 62 3.94 -13.82 6.01
C HIS A 62 3.90 -12.92 7.24
N CYS A 63 4.90 -12.05 7.41
CA CYS A 63 5.07 -11.25 8.62
C CYS A 63 4.33 -9.91 8.54
N ILE A 64 4.15 -9.36 7.33
CA ILE A 64 3.57 -8.02 7.15
C ILE A 64 2.49 -8.02 6.06
N PRO A 65 1.47 -8.91 6.15
CA PRO A 65 0.45 -9.06 5.10
C PRO A 65 -0.43 -7.82 4.92
N HIS A 66 -0.51 -6.97 5.94
CA HIS A 66 -1.30 -5.74 5.95
C HIS A 66 -0.59 -4.55 5.31
N THR A 67 0.69 -4.65 4.93
CA THR A 67 1.40 -3.57 4.23
C THR A 67 1.36 -3.78 2.73
N LYS A 68 0.75 -2.83 2.03
CA LYS A 68 0.58 -2.84 0.57
C LYS A 68 1.27 -1.64 -0.06
N ILE A 69 1.79 -1.82 -1.27
CA ILE A 69 2.27 -0.69 -2.08
C ILE A 69 1.07 -0.13 -2.82
N ALA A 70 0.80 1.16 -2.67
CA ALA A 70 -0.28 1.84 -3.37
C ALA A 70 -0.10 1.67 -4.88
N LYS A 71 -1.17 1.27 -5.57
CA LYS A 71 -1.19 1.29 -7.03
C LYS A 71 -1.73 2.64 -7.46
N PRO A 72 -1.05 3.37 -8.38
CA PRO A 72 -1.67 4.54 -8.99
C PRO A 72 -2.99 4.08 -9.63
N ARG A 73 -4.09 4.79 -9.34
CA ARG A 73 -5.33 4.56 -10.09
C ARG A 73 -5.08 5.06 -11.51
N LYS A 74 -4.98 4.13 -12.47
CA LYS A 74 -4.80 4.47 -13.89
C LYS A 74 -6.07 5.07 -14.50
N ASP A 75 -7.19 4.95 -13.81
CA ASP A 75 -8.54 5.32 -14.28
C ASP A 75 -8.85 6.81 -14.12
N VAL A 76 -7.94 7.60 -13.51
CA VAL A 76 -8.10 9.04 -13.28
C VAL A 76 -7.23 9.88 -14.22
N CYS A 77 -6.52 9.26 -15.16
CA CYS A 77 -5.94 9.98 -16.30
C CYS A 77 -7.01 10.20 -17.37
N GLY A 78 -8.08 10.91 -17.01
CA GLY A 78 -8.94 11.58 -17.98
C GLY A 78 -8.16 12.77 -18.53
N THR A 79 -7.59 12.61 -19.72
CA THR A 79 -7.28 13.70 -20.66
C THR A 79 -6.80 15.02 -20.04
N TRP A 80 -5.49 15.14 -19.79
CA TRP A 80 -4.86 16.47 -19.82
C TRP A 80 -4.62 16.84 -21.29
N THR A 81 -5.70 17.11 -22.01
CA THR A 81 -5.65 17.80 -23.30
C THR A 81 -6.51 19.05 -23.18
N SER A 82 -5.94 20.19 -23.59
CA SER A 82 -6.48 21.57 -23.56
C SER A 82 -6.28 22.32 -22.23
N LEU A 83 -5.69 23.51 -22.17
CA LEU A 83 -5.66 24.60 -23.15
C LEU A 83 -4.28 25.28 -23.25
N ALA A 84 -3.96 25.67 -24.47
CA ALA A 84 -3.02 26.73 -24.79
C ALA A 84 -3.38 28.03 -24.05
N LEU A 85 -2.36 28.71 -23.54
CA LEU A 85 -2.25 30.16 -23.48
C LEU A 85 -0.78 30.53 -23.64
#